data_AF-A0A524FHI0-F1
#
_entry.id   AF-A0A524FHI0-F1
#
_cell.length_a   1.000
_cell.length_b   1.000
_cell.length_c   1.000
_cell.angle_alpha   90.00
_cell.angle_beta   90.00
_cell.angle_gamma   90.00
#
_symmetry.space_group_name_H-M   'P 1'
#
loop_
_entity.id
_entity.type
_entity.pdbx_description
1 polymer ?
#
loop_
_entity_poly.entity_id
_entity_poly.type
_entity_poly.pdbx_seq_one_letter_code
_entity_poly.pdbx_strand_id
1 'polypeptide(L)'
;MIRDLVIIKDGVPLLSKNLSNYEKSVFAEENDLIMLSGFFSALNSFGSQFKNLGSISELKLSNSNLKLSFLNDMNIQNMVYLATYDENSDSVDVKRFLNNVSHDFTTRFGADQIKKWAGRREIFESFEEIVDELLEEDGEDHKNYINNNYIQNLDSEQEVPQKYPNYYGYIPRFKISTKINPENYLTGDSAHHVFNKIDGIKSISQIAEELDMEKERVYAICKNLIKFGFISLS
;
A
#
# COMPACT_ATOMS: atom_id res chain seq x y z
N MET A 1 16.83 18.14 -4.53
CA MET A 1 16.87 17.90 -3.08
C MET A 1 15.55 17.30 -2.64
N ILE A 2 15.60 16.29 -1.77
CA ILE A 2 14.42 15.73 -1.12
C ILE A 2 13.91 16.76 -0.11
N ARG A 3 12.59 16.96 -0.07
CA ARG A 3 11.97 18.03 0.73
C ARG A 3 11.05 17.52 1.82
N ASP A 4 10.23 16.53 1.52
CA ASP A 4 9.32 15.95 2.49
C ASP A 4 9.38 14.43 2.42
N LEU A 5 9.29 13.79 3.58
CA LEU A 5 9.08 12.36 3.74
C LEU A 5 7.74 12.14 4.45
N VAL A 6 6.93 11.22 3.93
CA VAL A 6 5.69 10.77 4.60
C VAL A 6 5.61 9.25 4.56
N ILE A 7 5.32 8.64 5.71
CA ILE A 7 5.05 7.21 5.83
C ILE A 7 3.57 7.05 6.16
N ILE A 8 2.83 6.29 5.36
CA ILE A 8 1.38 6.12 5.50
C ILE A 8 1.08 4.63 5.68
N LYS A 9 0.21 4.32 6.65
CA LYS A 9 -0.35 2.97 6.86
C LYS A 9 -1.86 3.03 6.95
N ASP A 10 -2.55 2.22 6.15
CA ASP A 10 -4.02 2.15 6.10
C ASP A 10 -4.69 3.52 5.91
N GLY A 11 -4.05 4.42 5.15
CA GLY A 11 -4.57 5.77 4.97
C GLY A 11 -4.46 6.65 6.22
N VAL A 12 -3.54 6.33 7.14
CA VAL A 12 -3.18 7.23 8.25
C VAL A 12 -1.66 7.49 8.21
N PRO A 13 -1.22 8.77 8.26
CA PRO A 13 0.19 9.10 8.41
C PRO A 13 0.76 8.51 9.71
N LEU A 14 1.84 7.74 9.60
CA LEU A 14 2.68 7.28 10.71
C LEU A 14 3.69 8.34 11.10
N LEU A 15 4.32 8.93 10.09
CA LEU A 15 5.40 9.90 10.20
C LEU A 15 5.30 10.88 9.03
N SER A 16 5.54 12.15 9.31
CA SER A 16 5.69 13.19 8.30
C SER A 16 6.83 14.09 8.75
N LYS A 17 7.83 14.26 7.89
CA LYS A 17 9.00 15.07 8.19
C LYS A 17 9.30 16.00 7.03
N ASN A 18 9.51 17.27 7.35
CA ASN A 18 10.09 18.22 6.43
C ASN A 18 11.61 18.16 6.53
N LEU A 19 12.26 17.97 5.40
CA LEU A 19 13.70 17.77 5.26
C LEU A 19 14.38 19.02 4.65
N SER A 20 13.60 20.05 4.31
CA SER A 20 14.10 21.30 3.74
C SER A 20 14.11 22.43 4.78
N ASN A 21 15.28 22.81 5.29
CA ASN A 21 15.40 23.87 6.31
C ASN A 21 14.90 25.27 5.88
N TYR A 22 14.64 25.51 4.60
CA TYR A 22 14.36 26.85 4.06
C TYR A 22 12.98 27.00 3.40
N GLU A 23 12.26 25.90 3.17
CA GLU A 23 11.01 25.93 2.41
C GLU A 23 9.87 25.29 3.20
N LYS A 24 8.67 25.88 3.08
CA LYS A 24 7.47 25.34 3.72
C LYS A 24 7.17 23.96 3.14
N SER A 25 7.04 22.97 4.01
CA SER A 25 6.62 21.62 3.63
C SER A 25 5.36 21.63 2.78
N VAL A 26 5.34 20.83 1.72
CA VAL A 26 4.12 20.59 0.94
C VAL A 26 3.07 19.86 1.78
N PHE A 27 3.50 19.20 2.86
CA PHE A 27 2.66 18.40 3.75
C PHE A 27 2.62 18.93 5.19
N ALA A 28 2.96 20.20 5.40
CA ALA A 28 3.02 20.80 6.74
C ALA A 28 1.65 20.88 7.44
N GLU A 29 0.56 21.02 6.68
CA GLU A 29 -0.76 21.21 7.25
C GLU A 29 -1.50 19.87 7.38
N GLU A 30 -2.11 19.62 8.53
CA GLU A 30 -2.81 18.38 8.84
C GLU A 30 -3.88 18.03 7.79
N ASN A 31 -4.53 19.04 7.22
CA ASN A 31 -5.50 18.89 6.13
C ASN A 31 -4.86 18.34 4.84
N ASP A 32 -3.63 18.78 4.52
CA ASP A 32 -2.90 18.31 3.34
C ASP A 32 -2.48 16.85 3.52
N LEU A 33 -2.07 16.46 4.74
CA LEU A 33 -1.77 15.09 5.09
C LEU A 33 -2.99 14.17 4.98
N ILE A 34 -4.16 14.62 5.44
CA ILE A 34 -5.41 13.85 5.32
C ILE A 34 -5.77 13.67 3.84
N MET A 35 -5.67 14.73 3.03
CA MET A 35 -5.94 14.68 1.60
C MET A 35 -4.97 13.73 0.88
N LEU A 36 -3.66 13.84 1.15
CA LEU A 36 -2.62 12.97 0.61
C LEU A 36 -2.89 11.52 0.97
N SER A 37 -3.28 11.28 2.22
CA SER A 37 -3.56 9.95 2.72
C SER A 37 -4.79 9.32 2.07
N GLY A 38 -5.85 10.12 1.88
CA GLY A 38 -7.03 9.70 1.11
C GLY A 38 -6.69 9.42 -0.35
N PHE A 39 -5.90 10.29 -0.98
CA PHE A 39 -5.45 10.13 -2.36
C PHE A 39 -4.60 8.87 -2.55
N PHE A 40 -3.61 8.62 -1.69
CA PHE A 40 -2.77 7.43 -1.79
C PHE A 40 -3.48 6.16 -1.37
N SER A 41 -4.39 6.21 -0.40
CA SER A 41 -5.26 5.07 -0.10
C SER A 41 -6.12 4.70 -1.31
N ALA A 42 -6.68 5.70 -2.00
CA ALA A 42 -7.40 5.49 -3.25
C ALA A 42 -6.49 4.96 -4.35
N LEU A 43 -5.31 5.57 -4.57
CA LEU A 43 -4.35 5.16 -5.58
C LEU A 43 -3.82 3.75 -5.33
N ASN A 44 -3.56 3.36 -4.09
CA ASN A 44 -3.09 2.01 -3.76
C ASN A 44 -4.21 0.97 -3.94
N SER A 45 -5.44 1.33 -3.58
CA SER A 45 -6.63 0.53 -3.91
C SER A 45 -6.83 0.40 -5.43
N PHE A 46 -6.50 1.46 -6.19
CA PHE A 46 -6.63 1.52 -7.65
C PHE A 46 -5.49 0.78 -8.37
N GLY A 47 -4.25 0.89 -7.88
CA GLY A 47 -3.04 0.30 -8.48
C GLY A 47 -3.04 -1.22 -8.44
N SER A 48 -3.71 -1.82 -7.44
CA SER A 48 -3.96 -3.27 -7.42
C SER A 48 -4.78 -3.78 -8.64
N GLN A 49 -5.54 -2.89 -9.29
CA GLN A 49 -6.35 -3.19 -10.49
C GLN A 49 -5.57 -2.99 -11.80
N PHE A 50 -4.37 -2.40 -11.74
CA PHE A 50 -3.55 -2.04 -12.90
C PHE A 50 -2.14 -2.64 -12.85
N LYS A 51 -2.03 -3.94 -12.59
CA LYS A 51 -0.77 -4.70 -12.80
C LYS A 51 -0.15 -4.47 -14.20
N ASN A 52 -0.92 -3.96 -15.17
CA ASN A 52 -0.54 -3.73 -16.56
C ASN A 52 -0.29 -2.26 -16.96
N LEU A 53 -0.37 -1.25 -16.08
CA LEU A 53 -0.08 0.16 -16.47
C LEU A 53 1.40 0.56 -16.39
N GLY A 54 2.27 -0.37 -16.00
CA GLY A 54 3.66 -0.06 -15.66
C GLY A 54 3.75 0.56 -14.26
N SER A 55 4.96 0.51 -13.69
CA SER A 55 5.27 1.02 -12.36
C SER A 55 5.26 2.55 -12.35
N ILE A 56 4.07 3.15 -12.29
CA ILE A 56 3.95 4.56 -11.89
C ILE A 56 4.64 4.66 -10.53
N SER A 57 5.79 5.33 -10.50
CA SER A 57 6.65 5.47 -9.32
C SER A 57 6.93 6.95 -9.02
N GLU A 58 6.40 7.83 -9.87
CA GLU A 58 6.68 9.25 -9.92
C GLU A 58 5.42 9.99 -10.39
N LEU A 59 5.04 11.05 -9.68
CA LEU A 59 3.97 11.97 -10.05
C LEU A 59 4.54 13.40 -10.04
N LYS A 60 4.32 14.17 -11.10
CA LYS A 60 4.67 15.60 -11.10
C LYS A 60 3.56 16.39 -10.42
N LEU A 61 3.91 17.18 -9.40
CA LEU A 61 2.94 18.02 -8.70
C LEU A 61 2.64 19.26 -9.56
N SER A 62 1.36 19.51 -9.82
CA SER A 62 0.92 20.67 -10.60
C SER A 62 1.37 21.98 -9.95
N ASN A 63 1.76 22.95 -10.76
CA ASN A 63 2.18 24.29 -10.31
C ASN A 63 3.40 24.33 -9.38
N SER A 64 4.28 23.31 -9.43
CA SER A 64 5.57 23.32 -8.75
C SER A 64 6.64 22.61 -9.59
N ASN A 65 7.91 22.83 -9.24
CA ASN A 65 9.03 22.04 -9.77
C ASN A 65 9.20 20.70 -9.02
N LEU A 66 8.26 20.36 -8.14
CA LEU A 66 8.33 19.18 -7.30
C LEU A 66 7.75 17.96 -8.00
N LYS A 67 8.47 16.87 -7.80
CA LYS A 67 8.06 15.52 -8.14
C LYS A 67 7.80 14.78 -6.83
N LEU A 68 6.88 13.82 -6.89
CA LEU A 68 6.52 12.94 -5.79
C LEU A 68 6.87 11.53 -6.20
N SER A 69 7.79 10.89 -5.47
CA SER A 69 8.05 9.46 -5.59
C SER A 69 7.34 8.71 -4.48
N PHE A 70 6.93 7.48 -4.78
CA PHE A 70 6.30 6.61 -3.80
C PHE A 70 6.77 5.17 -3.93
N LEU A 71 6.86 4.49 -2.78
CA LEU A 71 7.24 3.10 -2.63
C LEU A 71 6.18 2.39 -1.81
N ASN A 72 5.62 1.31 -2.36
CA ASN A 72 4.73 0.42 -1.62
C ASN A 72 5.56 -0.63 -0.87
N ASP A 73 5.23 -0.87 0.39
CA ASP A 73 5.84 -1.96 1.15
C ASP A 73 5.32 -3.31 0.64
N MET A 74 6.23 -4.26 0.42
CA MET A 74 5.87 -5.61 -0.07
C MET A 74 5.40 -6.54 1.06
N ASN A 75 5.78 -6.26 2.31
CA ASN A 75 5.58 -7.15 3.46
C ASN A 75 4.45 -6.66 4.39
N ILE A 76 4.15 -5.36 4.34
CA ILE A 76 3.16 -4.70 5.19
C ILE A 76 2.07 -4.09 4.31
N GLN A 77 0.90 -4.71 4.34
CA GLN A 77 -0.24 -4.29 3.51
C GLN A 77 -0.64 -2.83 3.77
N ASN A 78 -0.95 -2.10 2.69
CA ASN A 78 -1.38 -0.69 2.69
C ASN A 78 -0.36 0.25 3.36
N MET A 79 0.92 -0.08 3.25
CA MET A 79 2.00 0.78 3.71
C MET A 79 2.68 1.42 2.51
N VAL A 80 2.85 2.74 2.57
CA VAL A 80 3.42 3.55 1.49
C VAL A 80 4.41 4.54 2.08
N TYR A 81 5.58 4.63 1.45
CA TYR A 81 6.60 5.63 1.72
C TYR A 81 6.59 6.64 0.59
N LEU A 82 6.56 7.93 0.91
CA LEU A 82 6.42 9.03 -0.03
C LEU A 82 7.55 10.02 0.16
N ALA A 83 8.15 10.49 -0.93
CA ALA A 83 9.11 11.57 -0.89
C ALA A 83 8.84 12.61 -1.98
N THR A 84 8.84 13.90 -1.62
CA THR A 84 8.87 14.99 -2.60
C THR A 84 10.30 15.44 -2.84
N TYR A 85 10.60 15.80 -4.09
CA TYR A 85 11.93 16.25 -4.47
C TYR A 85 11.86 17.21 -5.66
N ASP A 86 12.81 18.14 -5.71
CA ASP A 86 12.98 19.04 -6.85
C ASP A 86 13.96 18.49 -7.90
N GLU A 87 14.19 19.26 -8.96
CA GLU A 87 15.08 18.92 -10.07
C GLU A 87 16.55 18.71 -9.69
N ASN A 88 16.98 19.12 -8.48
CA ASN A 88 18.34 18.90 -8.01
C ASN A 88 18.55 17.47 -7.43
N SER A 89 17.53 16.60 -7.45
CA SER A 89 17.67 15.19 -7.07
C SER A 89 17.28 14.28 -8.23
N ASP A 90 18.10 13.25 -8.44
CA ASP A 90 17.80 12.20 -9.41
C ASP A 90 16.74 11.23 -8.86
N SER A 91 15.83 10.75 -9.73
CA SER A 91 14.74 9.89 -9.28
C SER A 91 15.22 8.51 -8.83
N VAL A 92 16.37 8.03 -9.32
CA VAL A 92 17.01 6.79 -8.87
C VAL A 92 17.52 6.95 -7.44
N ASP A 93 18.15 8.07 -7.11
CA ASP A 93 18.65 8.33 -5.76
C ASP A 93 17.50 8.49 -4.76
N VAL A 94 16.42 9.18 -5.15
CA VAL A 94 15.21 9.28 -4.32
C VAL A 94 14.56 7.92 -4.08
N LYS A 95 14.53 7.05 -5.10
CA LYS A 95 14.06 5.66 -4.94
C LYS A 95 14.96 4.87 -4.01
N ARG A 96 16.28 5.06 -4.08
CA ARG A 96 17.23 4.42 -3.15
C ARG A 96 16.96 4.87 -1.72
N PHE A 97 16.85 6.18 -1.50
CA PHE A 97 16.49 6.76 -0.22
C PHE A 97 15.19 6.14 0.34
N LEU A 98 14.12 6.06 -0.46
CA LEU A 98 12.86 5.44 -0.01
C LEU A 98 13.02 3.95 0.36
N ASN A 99 13.86 3.20 -0.35
CA ASN A 99 14.14 1.80 -0.01
C ASN A 99 14.92 1.69 1.31
N ASN A 100 15.91 2.55 1.53
CA ASN A 100 16.67 2.60 2.80
C ASN A 100 15.75 2.95 3.96
N VAL A 101 14.92 4.00 3.82
CA VAL A 101 13.89 4.36 4.79
C VAL A 101 12.96 3.19 5.09
N SER A 102 12.47 2.49 4.06
CA SER A 102 11.60 1.33 4.24
C SER A 102 12.28 0.20 5.01
N HIS A 103 13.53 -0.11 4.67
CA HIS A 103 14.32 -1.14 5.33
C HIS A 103 14.54 -0.80 6.81
N ASP A 104 15.01 0.41 7.10
CA ASP A 104 15.38 0.80 8.46
C ASP A 104 14.14 0.98 9.34
N PHE A 105 13.06 1.53 8.80
CA PHE A 105 11.80 1.66 9.53
C PHE A 105 11.24 0.29 9.95
N THR A 106 11.21 -0.66 9.01
CA THR A 106 10.70 -2.00 9.29
C THR A 106 11.63 -2.80 10.20
N THR A 107 12.94 -2.59 10.11
CA THR A 107 13.94 -3.21 10.99
C THR A 107 13.83 -2.66 12.42
N ARG A 108 13.69 -1.33 12.56
CA ARG A 108 13.65 -0.65 13.86
C ARG A 108 12.41 -1.01 14.68
N PHE A 109 11.23 -0.96 14.06
CA PHE A 109 9.96 -1.18 14.77
C PHE A 109 9.43 -2.60 14.64
N GLY A 110 9.92 -3.38 13.67
CA GLY A 110 9.42 -4.73 13.40
C GLY A 110 8.05 -4.74 12.73
N ALA A 111 7.88 -5.65 11.78
CA ALA A 111 6.64 -5.76 10.99
C ALA A 111 5.39 -5.99 11.85
N ASP A 112 5.50 -6.73 12.97
CA ASP A 112 4.37 -7.03 13.84
C ASP A 112 3.85 -5.81 14.61
N GLN A 113 4.74 -4.93 15.06
CA GLN A 113 4.36 -3.69 15.75
C GLN A 113 3.63 -2.76 14.78
N ILE A 114 4.15 -2.63 13.55
CA ILE A 114 3.56 -1.81 12.51
C ILE A 114 2.19 -2.38 12.09
N LYS A 115 2.05 -3.70 11.97
CA LYS A 115 0.77 -4.36 11.63
C LYS A 115 -0.30 -4.23 12.71
N LYS A 116 0.11 -4.21 13.99
CA LYS A 116 -0.80 -4.07 15.15
C LYS A 116 -0.98 -2.61 15.58
N TRP A 117 -0.39 -1.67 14.85
CA TRP A 117 -0.48 -0.26 15.16
C TRP A 117 -1.93 0.22 15.10
N ALA A 118 -2.32 1.04 16.09
CA ALA A 118 -3.69 1.47 16.30
C ALA A 118 -3.82 3.01 16.35
N GLY A 119 -2.99 3.73 15.59
CA GLY A 119 -3.14 5.18 15.38
C GLY A 119 -2.23 6.10 16.19
N ARG A 120 -1.47 5.59 17.17
CA ARG A 120 -0.54 6.39 18.00
C ARG A 120 0.76 6.70 17.26
N ARG A 121 0.96 7.93 16.79
CA ARG A 121 2.10 8.34 15.96
C ARG A 121 3.40 8.46 16.75
N GLU A 122 3.29 8.76 18.04
CA GLU A 122 4.41 9.04 18.95
C GLU A 122 5.39 7.86 19.06
N ILE A 123 4.90 6.66 18.77
CA ILE A 123 5.68 5.42 18.74
C ILE A 123 6.79 5.46 17.68
N PHE A 124 6.60 6.27 16.62
CA PHE A 124 7.51 6.35 15.48
C PHE A 124 8.36 7.63 15.45
N GLU A 125 8.15 8.58 16.36
CA GLU A 125 8.88 9.87 16.38
C GLU A 125 10.40 9.67 16.47
N SER A 126 10.87 8.67 17.22
CA SER A 126 12.31 8.35 17.32
C SER A 126 12.97 7.96 15.99
N PHE A 127 12.18 7.72 14.93
CA PHE A 127 12.72 7.45 13.61
C PHE A 127 13.18 8.71 12.89
N GLU A 128 12.75 9.89 13.32
CA GLU A 128 13.15 11.14 12.68
C GLU A 128 14.68 11.32 12.69
N GLU A 129 15.37 10.95 13.76
CA GLU A 129 16.84 11.02 13.85
C GLU A 129 17.52 10.14 12.78
N ILE A 130 17.01 8.92 12.56
CA ILE A 130 17.53 7.99 11.54
C ILE A 130 17.34 8.55 10.13
N VAL A 131 16.23 9.25 9.88
CA VAL A 131 15.99 9.90 8.58
C VAL A 131 17.02 10.97 8.29
N ASP A 132 17.50 11.70 9.30
CA ASP A 132 18.56 12.70 9.11
C ASP A 132 19.89 12.03 8.77
N GLU A 133 20.25 10.95 9.47
CA GLU A 133 21.46 10.17 9.19
C GLU A 133 21.46 9.65 7.74
N LEU A 134 20.33 9.10 7.27
CA LEU A 134 20.18 8.61 5.90
C LEU A 134 20.37 9.69 4.82
N LEU A 135 20.06 10.95 5.12
CA LEU A 135 20.25 12.06 4.19
C LEU A 135 21.70 12.57 4.16
N GLU A 136 22.40 12.44 5.29
CA GLU A 136 23.82 12.82 5.39
C GLU A 136 24.73 11.75 4.75
N GLU A 137 24.39 10.48 4.88
CA GLU A 137 25.14 9.34 4.30
C GLU A 137 25.05 9.24 2.77
N ASP A 138 23.99 9.74 2.15
CA ASP A 138 23.89 9.83 0.67
C ASP A 138 24.93 10.81 0.06
N GLY A 139 25.71 11.52 0.89
CA GLY A 139 26.82 12.41 0.47
C GLY A 139 28.16 11.72 0.23
N GLU A 140 28.52 10.66 0.98
CA GLU A 140 29.79 9.93 0.83
C GLU A 140 29.64 8.44 1.22
N ASP A 141 29.81 7.55 0.23
CA ASP A 141 30.11 6.11 0.39
C ASP A 141 29.07 5.15 1.02
N HIS A 142 27.94 4.94 0.33
CA HIS A 142 27.26 3.63 0.32
C HIS A 142 26.99 3.11 -1.11
N LYS A 143 28.07 2.88 -1.88
CA LYS A 143 28.02 2.23 -3.21
C LYS A 143 27.85 0.72 -3.21
N ASN A 144 27.64 0.05 -2.07
CA ASN A 144 27.76 -1.41 -1.99
C ASN A 144 26.63 -2.10 -1.22
N TYR A 145 25.34 -1.92 -1.58
CA TYR A 145 24.30 -2.91 -1.20
C TYR A 145 23.11 -2.98 -2.16
N ILE A 146 23.29 -2.82 -3.48
CA ILE A 146 22.34 -3.40 -4.47
C ILE A 146 23.15 -3.96 -5.64
N ASN A 147 23.70 -5.16 -5.46
CA ASN A 147 24.29 -5.91 -6.54
C ASN A 147 23.15 -6.56 -7.36
N ASN A 148 22.86 -5.96 -8.52
CA ASN A 148 22.38 -6.60 -9.75
C ASN A 148 21.64 -7.94 -9.64
N ASN A 149 20.35 -7.96 -9.26
CA ASN A 149 19.45 -9.09 -9.54
C ASN A 149 17.94 -8.76 -9.43
N TYR A 150 17.50 -7.55 -9.78
CA TYR A 150 16.06 -7.22 -9.81
C TYR A 150 15.62 -6.55 -11.13
N ILE A 151 16.15 -7.00 -12.26
CA ILE A 151 15.48 -6.88 -13.55
C ILE A 151 15.73 -8.18 -14.33
N GLN A 152 14.65 -8.83 -14.75
CA GLN A 152 14.51 -10.12 -15.46
C GLN A 152 14.53 -11.40 -14.60
N ASN A 153 13.34 -11.82 -14.14
CA ASN A 153 12.63 -13.00 -14.64
C ASN A 153 11.42 -13.29 -13.73
N LEU A 154 10.22 -12.95 -14.22
CA LEU A 154 8.99 -13.66 -13.87
C LEU A 154 9.05 -14.96 -14.67
N ASP A 155 9.42 -16.05 -14.01
CA ASP A 155 8.96 -17.42 -14.25
C ASP A 155 9.87 -18.36 -13.47
N SER A 156 9.41 -18.79 -12.29
CA SER A 156 9.43 -20.18 -11.80
C SER A 156 9.07 -20.19 -10.32
N GLU A 157 7.91 -20.81 -10.03
CA GLU A 157 7.53 -21.27 -8.72
C GLU A 157 8.55 -22.29 -8.19
N GLN A 158 8.83 -22.25 -6.89
CA GLN A 158 8.94 -23.50 -6.15
C GLN A 158 8.39 -23.37 -4.73
N GLU A 159 7.55 -24.35 -4.43
CA GLU A 159 6.62 -24.46 -3.32
C GLU A 159 7.29 -24.70 -1.97
N VAL A 160 6.66 -24.19 -0.91
CA VAL A 160 6.84 -24.67 0.47
C VAL A 160 5.46 -25.19 0.92
N PRO A 161 5.35 -26.37 1.53
CA PRO A 161 4.19 -27.26 1.39
C PRO A 161 2.88 -26.73 1.96
N GLN A 162 1.81 -26.98 1.20
CA GLN A 162 0.42 -26.65 1.47
C GLN A 162 -0.05 -27.13 2.85
N LYS A 163 -0.37 -26.17 3.73
CA LYS A 163 -1.56 -26.27 4.57
C LYS A 163 -2.67 -25.47 3.89
N TYR A 164 -3.70 -26.16 3.44
CA TYR A 164 -4.88 -25.55 2.81
C TYR A 164 -5.38 -24.35 3.65
N PRO A 165 -5.54 -23.16 3.06
CA PRO A 165 -6.05 -22.01 3.79
C PRO A 165 -7.48 -22.24 4.25
N ASN A 166 -7.76 -21.99 5.54
CA ASN A 166 -9.04 -22.25 6.21
C ASN A 166 -10.25 -21.47 5.64
N TYR A 167 -10.07 -20.62 4.62
CA TYR A 167 -11.13 -19.78 4.07
C TYR A 167 -11.87 -20.39 2.87
N TYR A 168 -11.38 -21.48 2.30
CA TYR A 168 -12.01 -22.13 1.14
C TYR A 168 -13.44 -22.61 1.42
N GLY A 169 -13.72 -22.97 2.68
CA GLY A 169 -15.02 -23.44 3.14
C GLY A 169 -15.98 -22.35 3.60
N TYR A 170 -15.54 -21.08 3.69
CA TYR A 170 -16.41 -20.02 4.18
C TYR A 170 -17.56 -19.73 3.22
N ILE A 171 -18.74 -19.53 3.79
CA ILE A 171 -19.98 -19.26 3.06
C ILE A 171 -20.31 -17.77 3.24
N PRO A 172 -20.18 -16.93 2.20
CA PRO A 172 -20.63 -15.54 2.24
C PRO A 172 -22.15 -15.44 2.33
N ARG A 173 -22.65 -14.59 3.21
CA ARG A 173 -24.09 -14.32 3.44
C ARG A 173 -24.36 -12.82 3.46
N PHE A 174 -25.42 -12.37 2.78
CA PHE A 174 -25.81 -10.96 2.80
C PHE A 174 -26.23 -10.49 4.19
N LYS A 175 -25.80 -9.28 4.54
CA LYS A 175 -26.13 -8.56 5.77
C LYS A 175 -26.77 -7.18 5.50
N ILE A 176 -27.08 -6.88 4.24
CA ILE A 176 -27.52 -5.56 3.80
C ILE A 176 -28.88 -5.21 4.42
N SER A 177 -28.97 -4.06 5.08
CA SER A 177 -30.27 -3.43 5.38
C SER A 177 -30.75 -2.70 4.13
N THR A 178 -32.04 -2.77 3.82
CA THR A 178 -32.72 -2.39 2.55
C THR A 178 -32.53 -0.95 2.04
N LYS A 179 -31.65 -0.14 2.63
CA LYS A 179 -31.41 1.27 2.28
C LYS A 179 -30.21 1.52 1.35
N ILE A 180 -29.36 0.54 1.08
CA ILE A 180 -28.13 0.73 0.28
C ILE A 180 -28.12 -0.27 -0.88
N ASN A 181 -27.96 0.20 -2.12
CA ASN A 181 -27.71 -0.66 -3.28
C ASN A 181 -26.20 -0.96 -3.37
N PRO A 182 -25.76 -2.21 -3.12
CA PRO A 182 -24.34 -2.56 -3.13
C PRO A 182 -23.69 -2.47 -4.51
N GLU A 183 -24.45 -2.61 -5.60
CA GLU A 183 -23.92 -2.53 -6.98
C GLU A 183 -23.22 -1.20 -7.26
N ASN A 184 -23.69 -0.11 -6.64
CA ASN A 184 -23.09 1.21 -6.76
C ASN A 184 -21.68 1.32 -6.14
N TYR A 185 -21.26 0.31 -5.37
CA TYR A 185 -19.97 0.28 -4.66
C TYR A 185 -19.05 -0.83 -5.18
N LEU A 186 -19.50 -1.63 -6.15
CA LEU A 186 -18.69 -2.65 -6.80
C LEU A 186 -17.98 -2.03 -8.00
N THR A 187 -16.66 -2.18 -8.06
CA THR A 187 -15.87 -1.75 -9.22
C THR A 187 -15.27 -2.98 -9.89
N GLY A 188 -15.50 -3.12 -11.20
CA GLY A 188 -15.00 -4.22 -12.02
C GLY A 188 -15.93 -5.43 -12.09
N ASP A 189 -15.92 -6.11 -13.24
CA ASP A 189 -16.86 -7.20 -13.56
C ASP A 189 -16.74 -8.37 -12.58
N SER A 190 -15.53 -8.74 -12.15
CA SER A 190 -15.33 -9.83 -11.20
C SER A 190 -16.00 -9.58 -9.85
N ALA A 191 -16.05 -8.33 -9.38
CA ALA A 191 -16.71 -7.99 -8.13
C ALA A 191 -18.24 -8.14 -8.26
N HIS A 192 -18.81 -7.71 -9.38
CA HIS A 192 -20.23 -7.91 -9.70
C HIS A 192 -20.56 -9.39 -9.84
N HIS A 193 -19.73 -10.15 -10.54
CA HIS A 193 -19.94 -11.58 -10.75
C HIS A 193 -19.90 -12.35 -9.44
N VAL A 194 -18.89 -12.11 -8.59
CA VAL A 194 -18.82 -12.74 -7.26
C VAL A 194 -20.01 -12.32 -6.40
N PHE A 195 -20.34 -11.02 -6.35
CA PHE A 195 -21.48 -10.52 -5.58
C PHE A 195 -22.80 -11.18 -6.00
N ASN A 196 -23.04 -11.32 -7.31
CA ASN A 196 -24.24 -11.96 -7.86
C ASN A 196 -24.31 -13.47 -7.62
N LYS A 197 -23.19 -14.12 -7.27
CA LYS A 197 -23.13 -15.54 -6.92
C LYS A 197 -23.23 -15.82 -5.43
N ILE A 198 -23.23 -14.78 -4.58
CA ILE A 198 -23.46 -14.93 -3.15
C ILE A 198 -24.94 -15.23 -2.91
N ASP A 199 -25.23 -16.42 -2.39
CA ASP A 199 -26.59 -16.90 -2.11
C ASP A 199 -26.77 -17.37 -0.65
N GLY A 200 -25.70 -17.32 0.15
CA GLY A 200 -25.69 -17.80 1.52
C GLY A 200 -25.56 -19.32 1.69
N ILE A 201 -25.36 -20.06 0.59
CA ILE A 201 -25.22 -21.51 0.55
C ILE A 201 -23.85 -21.90 -0.01
N LYS A 202 -23.44 -21.26 -1.11
CA LYS A 202 -22.18 -21.58 -1.80
C LYS A 202 -20.97 -21.10 -1.02
N SER A 203 -19.98 -21.97 -0.87
CA SER A 203 -18.69 -21.60 -0.32
C SER A 203 -17.84 -20.80 -1.30
N ILE A 204 -16.77 -20.18 -0.81
CA ILE A 204 -15.76 -19.52 -1.65
C ILE A 204 -15.23 -20.44 -2.74
N SER A 205 -15.01 -21.72 -2.44
CA SER A 205 -14.55 -22.69 -3.43
C SER A 205 -15.57 -22.93 -4.54
N GLN A 206 -16.86 -23.05 -4.18
CA GLN A 206 -17.93 -23.29 -5.14
C GLN A 206 -18.17 -22.06 -6.03
N ILE A 207 -18.10 -20.86 -5.47
CA ILE A 207 -18.20 -19.61 -6.23
C ILE A 207 -16.99 -19.46 -7.19
N ALA A 208 -15.80 -19.84 -6.74
CA ALA A 208 -14.58 -19.80 -7.54
C ALA A 208 -14.65 -20.76 -8.73
N GLU A 209 -15.08 -22.00 -8.50
CA GLU A 209 -15.27 -23.00 -9.56
C GLU A 209 -16.33 -22.57 -10.59
N GLU A 210 -17.44 -22.00 -10.14
CA GLU A 210 -18.52 -21.55 -11.03
C GLU A 210 -18.12 -20.34 -11.90
N LEU A 211 -17.22 -19.50 -11.41
CA LEU A 211 -16.77 -18.29 -12.10
C LEU A 211 -15.44 -18.48 -12.85
N ASP A 212 -14.87 -19.69 -12.85
CA ASP A 212 -13.52 -19.96 -13.38
C ASP A 212 -12.48 -18.97 -12.83
N MET A 213 -12.50 -18.78 -11.51
CA MET A 213 -11.68 -17.81 -10.80
C MET A 213 -10.85 -18.48 -9.70
N GLU A 214 -9.71 -17.88 -9.37
CA GLU A 214 -8.92 -18.30 -8.21
C GLU A 214 -9.68 -18.08 -6.89
N LYS A 215 -9.59 -19.05 -5.97
CA LYS A 215 -10.27 -19.02 -4.67
C LYS A 215 -9.83 -17.83 -3.83
N GLU A 216 -8.55 -17.48 -3.91
CA GLU A 216 -7.88 -16.32 -3.32
C GLU A 216 -8.56 -15.01 -3.77
N ARG A 217 -8.88 -14.92 -5.07
CA ARG A 217 -9.52 -13.74 -5.67
C ARG A 217 -10.96 -13.60 -5.21
N VAL A 218 -11.73 -14.70 -5.15
CA VAL A 218 -13.09 -14.70 -4.58
C VAL A 218 -13.07 -14.29 -3.11
N TYR A 219 -12.11 -14.81 -2.33
CA TYR A 219 -11.97 -14.44 -0.92
C TYR A 219 -11.61 -12.96 -0.73
N ALA A 220 -10.69 -12.41 -1.53
CA ALA A 220 -10.33 -11.00 -1.49
C ALA A 220 -11.55 -10.10 -1.78
N ILE A 221 -12.38 -10.47 -2.75
CA ILE A 221 -13.63 -9.76 -3.04
C ILE A 221 -14.59 -9.86 -1.85
N CYS A 222 -14.79 -11.07 -1.30
CA CYS A 222 -15.63 -11.26 -0.11
C CYS A 222 -15.16 -10.41 1.09
N LYS A 223 -13.84 -10.31 1.33
CA LYS A 223 -13.28 -9.44 2.37
C LYS A 223 -13.65 -7.97 2.17
N ASN A 224 -13.65 -7.48 0.93
CA ASN A 224 -14.03 -6.10 0.65
C ASN A 224 -15.54 -5.90 0.91
N LEU A 225 -16.38 -6.84 0.49
CA LEU A 225 -17.82 -6.82 0.76
C LEU A 225 -18.15 -6.84 2.27
N ILE A 226 -17.33 -7.54 3.08
CA ILE A 226 -17.44 -7.50 4.55
C ILE A 226 -17.09 -6.12 5.10
N LYS A 227 -16.03 -5.47 4.60
CA LYS A 227 -15.64 -4.11 5.02
C LYS A 227 -16.75 -3.09 4.74
N PHE A 228 -17.47 -3.24 3.63
CA PHE A 228 -18.63 -2.42 3.30
C PHE A 228 -19.90 -2.82 4.09
N GLY A 229 -19.84 -3.86 4.91
CA GLY A 229 -20.97 -4.36 5.69
C GLY A 229 -22.03 -5.06 4.84
N PHE A 230 -21.73 -5.42 3.59
CA PHE A 230 -22.69 -6.06 2.68
C PHE A 230 -22.85 -7.55 2.97
N ILE A 231 -21.79 -8.22 3.41
CA ILE A 231 -21.83 -9.65 3.70
C ILE A 231 -21.09 -9.98 5.01
N SER A 232 -21.29 -11.20 5.48
CA SER A 232 -20.49 -11.86 6.51
C SER A 232 -20.07 -13.26 6.03
N LEU A 233 -18.93 -13.75 6.50
CA LEU A 233 -18.50 -15.14 6.26
C LEU A 233 -18.88 -16.00 7.46
N SER A 234 -19.41 -17.18 7.19
CA SER A 234 -19.74 -18.24 8.16
C SER A 234 -19.03 -19.54 7.82
#